data_AF-A0A919CK48-F1
#
_entry.id   AF-A0A919CK48-F1
#
_cell.length_a   1.000
_cell.length_b   1.000
_cell.length_c   1.000
_cell.angle_alpha   90.00
_cell.angle_beta   90.00
_cell.angle_gamma   90.00
#
_symmetry.space_group_name_H-M   'P 1'
#
loop_
_entity.id
_entity.type
_entity.pdbx_description
1 polymer ?
#
loop_
_entity_poly.entity_id
_entity_poly.type
_entity_poly.pdbx_seq_one_letter_code
_entity_poly.pdbx_strand_id
1 'polypeptide(L)'
;MQKLIKSLIAGVVTLLLGFILITFMGHFASNSVKKMGDRLVDNNQARQAAAKEQAELKNAAKHAEQQRVSQGQALWRHYEQQRRKAFDENYSLPEGCQAPQSDRQFNECVNHKMRAKKEFFAAYQPPPSGAIPPHAATSLRHGDGS
;
A
#
# COMPACT_ATOMS: atom_id res chain seq x y z
N MET A 1 -54.90 -59.36 -36.54
CA MET A 1 -55.20 -58.12 -35.77
C MET A 1 -54.44 -58.01 -34.44
N GLN A 2 -54.42 -59.03 -33.58
CA GLN A 2 -53.79 -58.96 -32.24
C GLN A 2 -52.28 -58.57 -32.22
N LYS A 3 -51.48 -59.04 -33.20
CA LYS A 3 -50.04 -58.72 -33.29
C LYS A 3 -49.77 -57.25 -33.68
N LEU A 4 -50.63 -56.68 -34.52
CA LEU A 4 -50.53 -55.27 -34.94
C LEU A 4 -50.88 -54.32 -33.78
N ILE A 5 -51.93 -54.65 -33.01
CA ILE A 5 -52.32 -53.88 -31.82
C ILE A 5 -51.21 -53.89 -30.76
N LYS A 6 -50.59 -55.05 -30.51
CA LYS A 6 -49.47 -55.16 -29.55
C LYS A 6 -48.23 -54.36 -29.99
N SER A 7 -47.90 -54.36 -31.28
CA SER A 7 -46.79 -53.56 -31.83
C SER A 7 -47.06 -52.05 -31.69
N LEU A 8 -48.29 -51.62 -31.95
CA LEU A 8 -48.70 -50.22 -31.87
C LEU A 8 -48.66 -49.71 -30.43
N ILE A 9 -49.12 -50.52 -29.47
CA ILE A 9 -49.03 -50.20 -28.03
C ILE A 9 -47.56 -50.12 -27.58
N ALA A 10 -46.71 -51.06 -27.99
CA ALA A 10 -45.28 -51.03 -27.64
C ALA A 10 -44.56 -49.78 -28.18
N GLY A 11 -44.90 -49.36 -29.40
CA GLY A 11 -44.38 -48.12 -29.99
C GLY A 11 -44.80 -46.87 -29.20
N VAL A 12 -46.07 -46.79 -28.83
CA VAL A 12 -46.61 -45.66 -28.04
C VAL A 12 -46.00 -45.63 -26.63
N VAL A 13 -45.87 -46.78 -25.98
CA VAL A 13 -45.26 -46.87 -24.64
C VAL A 13 -43.79 -46.44 -24.66
N THR A 14 -43.03 -46.86 -25.68
CA THR A 14 -41.62 -46.45 -25.84
C THR A 14 -41.50 -44.95 -26.07
N LEU A 15 -42.38 -44.36 -26.88
CA LEU A 15 -42.43 -42.92 -27.11
C LEU A 15 -42.76 -42.13 -25.83
N LEU A 16 -43.75 -42.59 -25.05
CA LEU A 16 -44.13 -41.95 -23.79
C LEU A 16 -43.00 -42.03 -22.76
N LEU A 17 -42.35 -43.19 -22.62
CA LEU A 17 -41.20 -43.35 -21.73
C LEU A 17 -40.02 -42.46 -22.15
N GLY A 18 -39.74 -42.36 -23.44
CA GLY A 18 -38.72 -41.46 -23.97
C GLY A 18 -39.02 -39.99 -23.65
N PHE A 19 -40.27 -39.56 -23.81
CA PHE A 19 -40.69 -38.19 -23.49
C PHE A 19 -40.57 -37.86 -22.00
N ILE A 20 -40.95 -38.80 -21.12
CA ILE A 20 -40.81 -38.67 -19.67
C ILE A 20 -39.33 -38.57 -19.26
N LEU A 21 -38.45 -39.38 -19.85
CA LEU A 21 -37.01 -39.34 -19.57
C LEU A 21 -36.38 -38.00 -19.98
N ILE A 22 -36.71 -37.50 -21.18
CA ILE A 22 -36.18 -36.23 -21.70
C ILE A 22 -36.62 -35.06 -20.82
N THR A 23 -37.92 -35.01 -20.47
CA THR A 23 -38.46 -33.94 -19.62
C THR A 23 -37.90 -33.98 -18.20
N PHE A 24 -37.75 -35.16 -17.61
CA PHE A 24 -37.14 -35.34 -16.29
C PHE A 24 -35.66 -34.90 -16.27
N MET A 25 -34.87 -35.32 -17.27
CA MET A 25 -33.47 -34.88 -17.39
C MET A 25 -33.35 -33.37 -17.62
N GLY A 26 -34.20 -32.77 -18.47
CA GLY A 26 -34.20 -31.33 -18.72
C GLY A 26 -34.52 -30.51 -17.46
N HIS A 27 -35.49 -30.97 -16.65
CA HIS A 27 -35.86 -30.32 -15.40
C HIS A 27 -34.77 -30.48 -14.32
N PHE A 28 -34.14 -31.65 -14.22
CA PHE A 28 -33.05 -31.88 -13.27
C PHE A 28 -31.78 -31.09 -13.64
N ALA A 29 -31.43 -31.05 -14.93
CA ALA A 29 -30.28 -30.29 -15.43
C ALA A 29 -30.45 -28.79 -15.20
N SER A 30 -31.62 -28.22 -15.55
CA SER A 30 -31.88 -26.79 -15.39
C SER A 30 -31.87 -26.34 -13.92
N ASN A 31 -32.44 -27.12 -13.00
CA ASN A 31 -32.41 -26.81 -11.57
C ASN A 31 -31.01 -26.95 -10.95
N SER A 32 -30.20 -27.89 -11.43
CA SER A 32 -28.82 -28.06 -10.95
C SER A 32 -27.91 -26.93 -11.43
N VAL A 33 -28.05 -26.53 -12.69
CA VAL A 33 -27.29 -25.41 -13.28
C VAL A 33 -27.66 -24.09 -12.60
N LYS A 34 -28.94 -23.83 -12.33
CA LYS A 34 -29.38 -22.62 -11.62
C LYS A 34 -28.77 -22.53 -10.22
N LYS A 35 -28.89 -23.59 -9.41
CA LYS A 35 -28.31 -23.63 -8.06
C LYS A 35 -26.79 -23.46 -8.05
N MET A 36 -26.10 -23.97 -9.07
CA MET A 36 -24.66 -23.80 -9.21
C MET A 36 -24.30 -22.36 -9.62
N GLY A 37 -25.07 -21.77 -10.53
CA GLY A 37 -24.94 -20.37 -10.94
C GLY A 37 -25.15 -19.40 -9.78
N ASP A 38 -26.24 -19.57 -9.02
CA ASP A 38 -26.56 -18.72 -7.86
C ASP A 38 -25.44 -18.79 -6.81
N ARG A 39 -24.98 -20.00 -6.46
CA ARG A 39 -23.84 -20.19 -5.53
C ARG A 39 -22.55 -19.56 -6.05
N LEU A 40 -22.31 -19.61 -7.35
CA LEU A 40 -21.11 -19.00 -7.94
C LEU A 40 -21.18 -17.48 -7.86
N VAL A 41 -22.34 -16.89 -8.13
CA VAL A 41 -22.58 -15.45 -8.02
C VAL A 41 -22.45 -15.00 -6.56
N ASP A 42 -23.10 -15.69 -5.63
CA ASP A 42 -23.04 -15.37 -4.20
C ASP A 42 -21.60 -15.44 -3.66
N ASN A 43 -20.86 -16.49 -4.01
CA ASN A 43 -19.46 -16.64 -3.61
C ASN A 43 -18.56 -15.55 -4.21
N ASN A 44 -18.80 -15.15 -5.47
CA ASN A 44 -18.03 -14.06 -6.08
C ASN A 44 -18.37 -12.70 -5.45
N GLN A 45 -19.64 -12.44 -5.17
CA GLN A 45 -20.05 -11.22 -4.48
C GLN A 45 -19.46 -11.16 -3.06
N ALA A 46 -19.49 -12.26 -2.31
CA ALA A 46 -18.87 -12.34 -0.99
C ALA A 46 -17.36 -12.11 -1.05
N ARG A 47 -16.66 -12.71 -2.02
CA ARG A 47 -15.22 -12.48 -2.24
C ARG A 47 -14.92 -11.03 -2.62
N GLN A 48 -15.73 -10.41 -3.48
CA GLN A 48 -15.55 -9.02 -3.85
C GLN A 48 -15.80 -8.08 -2.67
N ALA A 49 -16.82 -8.34 -1.85
CA ALA A 49 -17.09 -7.57 -0.64
C ALA A 49 -15.90 -7.66 0.34
N ALA A 50 -15.42 -8.87 0.62
CA ALA A 50 -14.25 -9.07 1.50
C ALA A 50 -12.97 -8.44 0.93
N ALA A 51 -12.76 -8.50 -0.39
CA ALA A 51 -11.60 -7.87 -1.04
C ALA A 51 -11.66 -6.34 -0.96
N LYS A 52 -12.84 -5.74 -1.12
CA LYS A 52 -13.05 -4.29 -0.95
C LYS A 52 -12.78 -3.86 0.48
N GLU A 53 -13.34 -4.57 1.46
CA GLU A 53 -13.11 -4.29 2.88
C GLU A 53 -11.62 -4.36 3.23
N GLN A 54 -10.92 -5.40 2.78
CA GLN A 54 -9.47 -5.51 2.98
C GLN A 54 -8.70 -4.38 2.29
N ALA A 55 -9.11 -3.97 1.09
CA ALA A 55 -8.47 -2.87 0.38
C ALA A 55 -8.67 -1.54 1.12
N GLU A 56 -9.88 -1.28 1.64
CA GLU A 56 -10.18 -0.09 2.44
C GLU A 56 -9.35 -0.03 3.71
N LEU A 57 -9.24 -1.14 4.46
CA LEU A 57 -8.39 -1.23 5.65
C LEU A 57 -6.92 -0.97 5.33
N LYS A 58 -6.40 -1.57 4.24
CA LYS A 58 -5.02 -1.34 3.78
C LYS A 58 -4.78 0.11 3.38
N ASN A 59 -5.72 0.71 2.67
CA ASN A 59 -5.64 2.10 2.25
C ASN A 59 -5.67 3.05 3.47
N ALA A 60 -6.56 2.81 4.42
CA ALA A 60 -6.64 3.58 5.66
C ALA A 60 -5.32 3.51 6.45
N ALA A 61 -4.75 2.32 6.61
CA ALA A 61 -3.44 2.14 7.26
C ALA A 61 -2.32 2.85 6.50
N LYS A 62 -2.30 2.76 5.17
CA LYS A 62 -1.32 3.45 4.32
C LYS A 62 -1.42 4.97 4.43
N HIS A 63 -2.63 5.52 4.45
CA HIS A 63 -2.86 6.95 4.62
C HIS A 63 -2.42 7.44 6.01
N ALA A 64 -2.75 6.70 7.07
CA ALA A 64 -2.30 7.01 8.42
C ALA A 64 -0.76 7.02 8.52
N GLU A 65 -0.08 6.02 7.93
CA GLU A 65 1.37 5.97 7.93
C GLU A 65 1.98 7.12 7.10
N GLN A 66 1.42 7.42 5.94
CA GLN A 66 1.88 8.54 5.11
C GLN A 66 1.73 9.88 5.83
N GLN A 67 0.63 10.08 6.57
CA GLN A 67 0.43 11.27 7.39
C GLN A 67 1.47 11.33 8.52
N ARG A 68 1.72 10.22 9.21
CA ARG A 68 2.74 10.13 10.27
C ARG A 68 4.13 10.51 9.74
N VAL A 69 4.53 9.95 8.59
CA VAL A 69 5.81 10.26 7.95
C VAL A 69 5.88 11.73 7.56
N SER A 70 4.82 12.27 6.96
CA SER A 70 4.77 13.67 6.54
C SER A 70 4.90 14.64 7.73
N GLN A 71 4.19 14.36 8.84
CA GLN A 71 4.29 15.14 10.07
C GLN A 71 5.70 15.05 10.67
N GLY A 72 6.26 13.85 10.74
CA GLY A 72 7.63 13.65 11.22
C GLY A 72 8.68 14.38 10.38
N GLN A 73 8.51 14.43 9.06
CA GLN A 73 9.36 15.21 8.16
C GLN A 73 9.21 16.72 8.36
N ALA A 74 7.99 17.21 8.62
CA ALA A 74 7.76 18.61 8.92
C ALA A 74 8.45 19.02 10.23
N LEU A 75 8.34 18.19 11.27
CA LEU A 75 9.04 18.37 12.55
C LEU A 75 10.56 18.38 12.35
N TRP A 76 11.10 17.44 11.57
CA TRP A 76 12.52 17.40 11.26
C TRP A 76 13.00 18.67 10.55
N ARG A 77 12.26 19.15 9.54
CA ARG A 77 12.62 20.38 8.80
C ARG A 77 12.64 21.59 9.71
N HIS A 78 11.63 21.71 10.57
CA HIS A 78 11.55 22.82 11.52
C HIS A 78 12.72 22.78 12.53
N TYR A 79 13.01 21.60 13.09
CA TYR A 79 14.18 21.41 13.97
C TYR A 79 15.49 21.77 13.26
N GLU A 80 15.71 21.30 12.03
CA GLU A 80 16.93 21.59 11.27
C GLU A 80 17.09 23.09 10.98
N GLN A 81 15.98 23.77 10.67
CA GLN A 81 15.97 25.22 10.48
C GLN A 81 16.34 25.97 11.76
N GLN A 82 15.75 25.59 12.90
CA GLN A 82 16.08 26.20 14.20
C GLN A 82 17.54 25.96 14.58
N ARG A 83 18.04 24.73 14.42
CA ARG A 83 19.43 24.38 14.69
C ARG A 83 20.40 25.19 13.85
N ARG A 84 20.10 25.38 12.55
CA ARG A 84 20.92 26.21 11.64
C ARG A 84 20.91 27.67 12.05
N LYS A 85 19.73 28.22 12.33
CA LYS A 85 19.59 29.60 12.79
C LYS A 85 20.37 29.84 14.08
N ALA A 86 20.27 28.93 15.04
CA ALA A 86 21.01 29.01 16.30
C ALA A 86 22.53 28.93 16.09
N PHE A 87 23.00 28.14 15.12
CA PHE A 87 24.42 28.14 14.76
C PHE A 87 24.83 29.49 14.15
N ASP A 88 24.06 30.02 13.21
CA ASP A 88 24.39 31.29 12.55
C ASP A 88 24.38 32.47 13.53
N GLU A 89 23.53 32.44 14.57
CA GLU A 89 23.51 33.44 15.65
C GLU A 89 24.69 33.33 16.61
N ASN A 90 25.19 32.11 16.88
CA ASN A 90 26.29 31.88 17.83
C ASN A 90 27.67 31.83 17.17
N TYR A 91 27.74 31.65 15.85
CA TYR A 91 28.99 31.52 15.13
C TYR A 91 29.58 32.89 14.79
N SER A 92 30.70 33.20 15.45
CA SER A 92 31.53 34.34 15.08
C SER A 92 32.61 33.92 14.09
N LEU A 93 32.72 34.66 12.99
CA LEU A 93 33.77 34.44 12.02
C LEU A 93 35.13 34.87 12.60
N PRO A 94 36.18 34.04 12.50
CA PRO A 94 37.52 34.44 12.94
C PRO A 94 38.06 35.65 12.16
N GLU A 95 38.98 36.38 12.78
CA GLU A 95 39.68 37.48 12.15
C GLU A 95 40.41 37.02 10.87
N GLY A 96 40.43 37.86 9.83
CA GLY A 96 41.06 37.54 8.55
C GLY A 96 40.24 36.60 7.63
N CYS A 97 39.13 36.01 8.11
CA CYS A 97 38.27 35.16 7.29
C CYS A 97 37.21 35.92 6.47
N GLN A 98 37.00 37.23 6.73
CA GLN A 98 36.11 38.08 5.93
C GLN A 98 36.68 38.35 4.53
N ALA A 99 38.01 38.48 4.43
CA ALA A 99 38.73 38.70 3.18
C ALA A 99 40.03 37.87 3.18
N PRO A 100 39.95 36.56 2.93
CA PRO A 100 41.12 35.68 2.90
C PRO A 100 42.10 36.17 1.83
N GLN A 101 43.38 36.30 2.18
CA GLN A 101 44.42 36.81 1.29
C GLN A 101 45.04 35.70 0.41
N SER A 102 44.68 34.44 0.66
CA SER A 102 45.17 33.28 -0.09
C SER A 102 44.16 32.13 -0.06
N ASP A 103 44.27 31.22 -1.05
CA ASP A 103 43.47 30.00 -1.10
C ASP A 103 43.68 29.11 0.13
N ARG A 104 44.90 29.10 0.67
CA ARG A 104 45.21 28.38 1.91
C ARG A 104 44.39 28.94 3.07
N GLN A 105 44.40 30.26 3.26
CA GLN A 105 43.64 30.92 4.32
C GLN A 105 42.14 30.72 4.13
N PHE A 106 41.64 30.78 2.88
CA PHE A 106 40.24 30.47 2.56
C PHE A 106 39.86 29.06 3.03
N ASN A 107 40.67 28.06 2.69
CA ASN A 107 40.43 26.67 3.09
C ASN A 107 40.48 26.49 4.61
N GLU A 108 41.40 27.16 5.30
CA GLU A 108 41.47 27.16 6.76
C GLU A 108 40.20 27.75 7.39
N CYS A 109 39.68 28.87 6.86
CA CYS A 109 38.43 29.48 7.30
C CYS A 109 37.20 28.57 7.08
N VAL A 110 37.10 27.92 5.91
CA VAL A 110 36.02 26.96 5.62
C VAL A 110 36.09 25.77 6.56
N ASN A 111 37.28 25.20 6.75
CA ASN A 111 37.51 24.07 7.65
C ASN A 111 37.17 24.44 9.11
N HIS A 112 37.51 25.66 9.54
CA HIS A 112 37.13 26.18 10.84
C HIS A 112 35.61 26.22 11.01
N LYS A 113 34.88 26.82 10.06
CA LYS A 113 33.41 26.85 10.08
C LYS A 113 32.80 25.45 10.12
N MET A 114 33.33 24.51 9.33
CA MET A 114 32.86 23.13 9.29
C MET A 114 33.08 22.41 10.63
N ARG A 115 34.24 22.61 11.27
CA ARG A 115 34.53 22.05 12.59
C ARG A 115 33.60 22.62 13.65
N ALA A 116 33.48 23.95 13.72
CA ALA A 116 32.58 24.63 14.66
C ALA A 116 31.13 24.17 14.47
N LYS A 117 30.68 24.01 13.22
CA LYS A 117 29.35 23.50 12.90
C LYS A 117 29.15 22.07 13.39
N LYS A 118 30.14 21.19 13.18
CA LYS A 118 30.08 19.80 13.65
C LYS A 118 29.99 19.74 15.17
N GLU A 119 30.81 20.50 15.88
CA GLU A 119 30.83 20.56 17.35
C GLU A 119 29.51 21.11 17.89
N PHE A 120 29.02 22.23 17.34
CA PHE A 120 27.71 22.78 17.72
C PHE A 120 26.58 21.79 17.49
N PHE A 121 26.53 21.15 16.31
CA PHE A 121 25.44 20.24 15.94
C PHE A 121 25.45 18.97 16.78
N ALA A 122 26.61 18.54 17.28
CA ALA A 122 26.76 17.41 18.18
C ALA A 122 26.31 17.73 19.62
N ALA A 123 26.52 18.98 20.06
CA ALA A 123 26.11 19.45 21.38
C ALA A 123 24.68 20.00 21.42
N TYR A 124 24.06 20.27 20.27
CA TYR A 124 22.70 20.79 20.18
C TYR A 124 21.68 19.79 20.71
N GLN A 125 20.54 20.30 21.19
CA GLN A 125 19.44 19.47 21.70
C GLN A 125 19.03 18.41 20.67
N PRO A 126 18.67 17.18 21.10
CA PRO A 126 18.24 16.15 20.17
C PRO A 126 16.96 16.58 19.41
N PRO A 127 16.70 16.00 18.23
CA PRO A 127 15.47 16.25 17.49
C PRO A 127 14.25 15.85 18.34
N PRO A 128 13.09 16.53 18.15
CA PRO A 128 11.88 16.21 18.89
C PRO A 128 11.40 14.79 18.57
N SER A 129 10.71 14.16 19.52
CA SER A 129 10.13 12.83 19.34
C SER A 129 9.21 12.80 18.11
N GLY A 130 9.32 11.75 17.31
CA GLY A 130 8.56 11.60 16.06
C GLY A 130 9.11 12.37 14.86
N ALA A 131 10.21 13.13 15.00
CA ALA A 131 10.89 13.69 13.84
C ALA A 131 11.52 12.58 12.98
N ILE A 132 11.24 12.60 11.68
CA ILE A 132 11.71 11.58 10.73
C ILE A 132 12.67 12.26 9.74
N PRO A 133 13.98 11.91 9.78
CA PRO A 133 14.92 12.47 8.82
C PRO A 133 14.63 11.96 7.41
N PRO A 134 14.98 12.73 6.35
CA PRO A 134 14.65 12.39 4.97
C PRO A 134 15.13 11.00 4.53
N HIS A 135 16.31 10.58 4.97
CA HIS A 135 16.87 9.26 4.64
C HIS A 135 16.12 8.10 5.30
N ALA A 136 15.55 8.31 6.50
CA ALA A 136 14.73 7.30 7.17
C ALA A 136 13.32 7.20 6.55
N ALA A 137 12.82 8.27 5.94
CA ALA A 137 11.54 8.22 5.22
C ALA A 137 11.63 7.41 3.91
N THR A 138 12.79 7.38 3.26
CA THR A 138 12.99 6.60 2.03
C THR A 138 12.96 5.10 2.29
N SER A 139 13.61 4.63 3.37
CA SER A 139 13.58 3.21 3.76
C SER A 139 12.18 2.75 4.16
N LEU A 140 11.41 3.60 4.85
CA LEU A 140 10.01 3.31 5.18
C LEU A 140 9.09 3.19 3.95
N ARG A 141 9.44 3.84 2.83
CA ARG A 141 8.62 3.85 1.62
C ARG A 141 8.86 2.65 0.72
N HIS A 142 10.04 2.02 0.80
CA HIS A 142 10.43 0.94 -0.11
C HIS A 142 10.10 -0.46 0.42
N GLY A 143 9.64 -0.57 1.67
CA GLY A 143 9.16 -1.85 2.19
C GLY A 143 10.17 -2.96 1.97
N ASP A 144 11.44 -2.70 2.32
CA ASP A 144 12.46 -3.73 2.35
C ASP A 144 12.05 -4.71 3.45
N GLY A 145 11.25 -5.69 3.05
CA GLY A 145 10.91 -6.87 3.83
C GLY A 145 12.22 -7.58 4.14
N SER A 146 12.61 -7.50 5.41
CA SER A 146 13.52 -8.47 6.01
C SER A 146 12.72 -9.72 6.33
#